data_AF-A0A314L550-F1
#
_entry.id   AF-A0A314L550-F1
#
_cell.length_a   1.000
_cell.length_b   1.000
_cell.length_c   1.000
_cell.angle_alpha   90.00
_cell.angle_beta   90.00
_cell.angle_gamma   90.00
#
_symmetry.space_group_name_H-M   'P 1'
#
loop_
_entity.id
_entity.type
_entity.pdbx_description
1 polymer ?
#
loop_
_entity_poly.entity_id
_entity_poly.type
_entity_poly.pdbx_seq_one_letter_code
_entity_poly.pdbx_strand_id
1 'polypeptide(L)'
;MDKAKVRAIQEWEAPIKVTELRSFLGLVNYYRRFISGYSAKAVPLTELLKKNKPWVWTEHYQKAFEGLKETVIEEPVLELPDFAKTFEVHTDASDFAI
;
A
#
# COMPACT_ATOMS: atom_id res chain seq x y z
N MET A 1 10.55 7.60 4.83
CA MET A 1 9.38 7.97 4.02
C MET A 1 9.10 9.44 4.27
N ASP A 2 8.44 10.17 3.37
CA ASP A 2 7.92 11.50 3.74
C ASP A 2 6.91 11.31 4.87
N LYS A 3 7.25 11.78 6.08
CA LYS A 3 6.43 11.62 7.28
C LYS A 3 5.03 12.20 7.07
N ALA A 4 4.88 13.23 6.24
CA ALA A 4 3.59 13.79 5.89
C ALA A 4 2.71 12.81 5.10
N LYS A 5 3.31 12.04 4.17
CA LYS A 5 2.59 11.04 3.37
C LYS A 5 2.23 9.78 4.17
N VAL A 6 3.09 9.35 5.09
CA VAL A 6 2.76 8.26 6.05
C VAL A 6 1.56 8.67 6.87
N ARG A 7 1.64 9.88 7.45
CA ARG A 7 0.59 10.41 8.30
C ARG A 7 -0.73 10.59 7.56
N ALA A 8 -0.69 11.07 6.31
CA ALA A 8 -1.87 11.16 5.47
C ALA A 8 -2.53 9.80 5.22
N ILE A 9 -1.75 8.72 5.04
CA ILE A 9 -2.28 7.36 4.89
C ILE A 9 -2.83 6.84 6.22
N GLN A 10 -2.14 7.09 7.34
CA GLN A 10 -2.55 6.68 8.69
C GLN A 10 -3.85 7.37 9.13
N GLU A 11 -4.00 8.65 8.87
CA GLU A 11 -5.18 9.45 9.22
C GLU A 11 -6.28 9.35 8.16
N TRP A 12 -6.06 8.62 7.06
CA TRP A 12 -7.04 8.46 5.99
C TRP A 12 -8.32 7.80 6.51
N GLU A 13 -9.45 8.48 6.36
CA GLU A 13 -10.76 7.98 6.79
C GLU A 13 -11.30 6.89 5.86
N ALA A 14 -12.14 6.00 6.38
CA ALA A 14 -12.75 4.97 5.54
C ALA A 14 -13.52 5.63 4.37
N PRO A 15 -13.23 5.25 3.11
CA PRO A 15 -13.87 5.88 1.97
C PRO A 15 -15.37 5.61 1.97
N ILE A 16 -16.15 6.62 1.59
CA ILE A 16 -17.62 6.53 1.46
C ILE A 16 -18.05 6.35 0.00
N LYS A 17 -17.13 6.52 -0.95
CA LYS A 17 -17.39 6.36 -2.40
C LYS A 17 -16.18 5.81 -3.16
N VAL A 18 -16.47 5.22 -4.32
CA VAL A 18 -15.49 4.62 -5.25
C VAL A 18 -14.32 5.56 -5.57
N THR A 19 -14.59 6.85 -5.76
CA THR A 19 -13.53 7.83 -6.10
C THR A 19 -12.50 8.00 -4.99
N GLU A 20 -12.93 7.97 -3.73
CA GLU A 20 -12.02 8.10 -2.58
C GLU A 20 -11.17 6.86 -2.41
N LEU A 21 -11.76 5.68 -2.61
CA LEU A 21 -11.00 4.43 -2.61
C LEU A 21 -9.96 4.39 -3.73
N ARG A 22 -10.29 4.92 -4.92
CA ARG A 22 -9.31 5.08 -6.02
C ARG A 22 -8.18 6.01 -5.64
N SER A 23 -8.47 7.14 -5.00
CA SER A 23 -7.44 8.08 -4.53
C SER A 23 -6.52 7.42 -3.50
N PHE A 24 -7.08 6.72 -2.52
CA PHE A 24 -6.32 5.96 -1.52
C PHE A 24 -5.42 4.91 -2.19
N LEU A 25 -6.00 4.03 -3.01
CA LEU A 25 -5.23 2.98 -3.70
C LEU A 25 -4.20 3.56 -4.67
N GLY A 26 -4.46 4.73 -5.27
CA GLY A 26 -3.48 5.45 -6.09
C GLY A 26 -2.25 5.88 -5.27
N LEU A 27 -2.47 6.44 -4.08
CA LEU A 27 -1.39 6.81 -3.17
C LEU A 27 -0.63 5.59 -2.65
N VAL A 28 -1.33 4.54 -2.18
CA VAL A 28 -0.65 3.35 -1.66
C VAL A 28 0.06 2.58 -2.78
N ASN A 29 -0.44 2.61 -4.03
CA ASN A 29 0.24 1.99 -5.17
C ASN A 29 1.64 2.58 -5.43
N TYR A 30 1.86 3.85 -5.12
CA TYR A 30 3.19 4.46 -5.22
C TYR A 30 4.21 3.73 -4.32
N TYR A 31 3.74 3.16 -3.21
CA TYR A 31 4.55 2.47 -2.21
C TYR A 31 4.52 0.94 -2.32
N ARG A 32 3.78 0.37 -3.28
CA ARG A 32 3.55 -1.09 -3.41
C ARG A 32 4.80 -1.96 -3.43
N ARG A 33 5.95 -1.44 -3.89
CA ARG A 33 7.22 -2.18 -4.00
C ARG A 33 7.86 -2.45 -2.64
N PHE A 34 7.42 -1.73 -1.62
CA PHE A 34 7.94 -1.76 -0.25
C PHE A 34 6.86 -2.18 0.73
N ILE A 35 5.87 -2.94 0.24
CA ILE A 35 4.78 -3.49 1.02
C ILE A 35 4.74 -4.97 0.68
N SER A 36 5.24 -5.81 1.58
CA SER A 36 5.22 -7.25 1.36
C SER A 36 3.80 -7.76 1.18
N GLY A 37 3.58 -8.53 0.10
CA GLY A 37 2.27 -9.09 -0.23
C GLY A 37 1.20 -8.05 -0.60
N TYR A 38 1.59 -6.83 -1.01
CA TYR A 38 0.64 -5.75 -1.36
C TYR A 38 -0.54 -6.22 -2.22
N SER A 39 -0.25 -6.94 -3.31
CA SER A 39 -1.28 -7.38 -4.25
C SER A 39 -2.36 -8.20 -3.57
N ALA A 40 -1.98 -9.13 -2.68
CA ALA A 40 -2.93 -9.98 -1.94
C ALA A 40 -3.76 -9.16 -0.95
N LYS A 41 -3.12 -8.22 -0.23
CA LYS A 41 -3.80 -7.35 0.75
C LYS A 41 -4.76 -6.35 0.08
N ALA A 42 -4.45 -5.90 -1.14
CA ALA A 42 -5.25 -4.96 -1.91
C ALA A 42 -6.41 -5.60 -2.70
N VAL A 43 -6.46 -6.94 -2.82
CA VAL A 43 -7.53 -7.64 -3.57
C VAL A 43 -8.92 -7.23 -3.11
N PRO A 44 -9.29 -7.27 -1.81
CA PRO A 44 -10.63 -6.91 -1.37
C PRO A 44 -11.04 -5.49 -1.82
N LEU A 45 -10.11 -4.56 -1.77
CA LEU A 45 -10.34 -3.16 -2.12
C LEU A 45 -10.45 -2.96 -3.64
N THR A 46 -9.62 -3.63 -4.43
CA THR A 46 -9.69 -3.57 -5.90
C THR A 46 -10.93 -4.29 -6.45
N GLU A 47 -11.38 -5.35 -5.79
CA GLU A 47 -12.67 -5.99 -6.08
C GLU A 47 -13.83 -5.01 -5.95
N LEU A 48 -13.80 -4.11 -4.95
CA LEU A 48 -14.83 -3.07 -4.75
C LEU A 48 -14.84 -2.01 -5.88
N LEU A 49 -13.78 -1.93 -6.69
CA LEU A 49 -13.69 -1.02 -7.84
C LEU A 49 -14.20 -1.60 -9.16
N LYS A 50 -14.56 -2.89 -9.20
CA LYS A 50 -15.02 -3.55 -10.43
C LYS A 50 -16.31 -2.93 -10.96
N LYS A 51 -16.43 -2.88 -12.28
CA LYS A 51 -17.65 -2.43 -12.97
C LYS A 51 -18.84 -3.30 -12.56
N ASN A 52 -20.01 -2.70 -12.39
CA ASN A 52 -21.27 -3.35 -11.98
C ASN A 52 -21.28 -3.93 -10.56
N LYS A 53 -20.29 -3.64 -9.72
CA LYS A 53 -20.35 -3.99 -8.31
C LYS A 53 -21.02 -2.87 -7.51
N PRO A 54 -22.08 -3.14 -6.72
CA PRO A 54 -22.66 -2.12 -5.85
C PRO A 54 -21.65 -1.71 -4.78
N TRP A 55 -21.61 -0.41 -4.47
CA TRP A 55 -20.79 0.11 -3.39
C TRP A 55 -21.41 -0.28 -2.05
N VAL A 56 -20.88 -1.32 -1.44
CA VAL A 56 -21.26 -1.77 -0.10
C VAL A 56 -19.99 -1.90 0.72
N TRP A 57 -19.74 -0.91 1.58
CA TRP A 57 -18.63 -0.97 2.53
C TRP A 57 -19.03 -1.86 3.70
N THR A 58 -18.26 -2.91 3.94
CA THR A 58 -18.50 -3.94 4.96
C THR A 58 -17.28 -4.05 5.86
N GLU A 59 -17.41 -4.74 6.99
CA GLU A 59 -16.30 -5.03 7.89
C GLU A 59 -15.13 -5.72 7.19
N HIS A 60 -15.41 -6.54 6.16
CA HIS A 60 -14.37 -7.18 5.35
C HIS A 60 -13.49 -6.15 4.61
N TYR A 61 -14.10 -5.13 3.99
CA TYR A 61 -13.35 -4.07 3.32
C TYR A 61 -12.68 -3.13 4.32
N GLN A 62 -13.31 -2.88 5.48
CA GLN A 62 -12.70 -2.10 6.56
C GLN A 62 -11.41 -2.76 7.06
N LYS A 63 -11.44 -4.07 7.35
CA LYS A 63 -10.24 -4.83 7.76
C LYS A 63 -9.14 -4.80 6.71
N ALA A 64 -9.50 -4.95 5.44
CA ALA A 64 -8.52 -4.86 4.34
C ALA A 64 -7.91 -3.46 4.25
N PHE A 65 -8.70 -2.40 4.45
CA PHE A 65 -8.25 -1.01 4.45
C PHE A 65 -7.30 -0.71 5.62
N GLU A 66 -7.68 -1.11 6.84
CA GLU A 66 -6.85 -0.95 8.04
C GLU A 66 -5.54 -1.72 7.95
N GLY A 67 -5.59 -2.99 7.54
CA GLY A 67 -4.37 -3.79 7.36
C GLY A 67 -3.43 -3.22 6.29
N LEU A 68 -3.96 -2.59 5.24
CA LEU A 68 -3.15 -1.86 4.26
C LEU A 68 -2.45 -0.66 4.91
N LYS A 69 -3.16 0.11 5.73
CA LYS A 69 -2.61 1.28 6.44
C LYS A 69 -1.51 0.86 7.42
N GLU A 70 -1.73 -0.20 8.19
CA GLU A 70 -0.76 -0.75 9.13
C GLU A 70 0.51 -1.20 8.42
N THR A 71 0.40 -1.94 7.33
CA THR A 71 1.59 -2.43 6.60
C THR A 71 2.44 -1.27 6.06
N VAL A 72 1.82 -0.18 5.61
CA VAL A 72 2.54 1.03 5.15
C VAL A 72 3.28 1.74 6.29
N ILE A 73 2.80 1.59 7.53
CA ILE A 73 3.44 2.17 8.73
C ILE A 73 4.58 1.28 9.22
N GLU A 74 4.36 -0.04 9.25
CA GLU A 74 5.30 -1.03 9.78
C GLU A 74 6.52 -1.24 8.89
N GLU A 75 6.37 -1.24 7.57
CA GLU A 75 7.50 -1.31 6.65
C GLU A 75 7.99 0.12 6.39
N PRO A 76 9.11 0.61 6.97
CA PRO A 76 9.59 1.96 6.72
C PRO A 76 10.05 2.09 5.25
N VAL A 77 9.10 2.52 4.43
CA VAL A 77 9.00 2.41 2.97
C VAL A 77 10.14 3.05 2.16
N LEU A 78 10.97 3.92 2.74
CA LEU A 78 12.04 4.65 2.04
C LEU A 78 12.62 5.67 3.03
N GLU A 79 13.42 5.26 4.01
CA GLU A 79 14.28 6.25 4.66
C GLU A 79 15.26 6.83 3.63
N LEU A 80 15.55 8.13 3.73
CA LEU A 80 16.65 8.70 2.95
C LEU A 80 17.91 7.90 3.30
N PRO A 81 18.73 7.51 2.31
CA PRO A 81 19.95 6.78 2.57
C PRO A 81 20.79 7.59 3.57
N ASP A 82 20.96 7.03 4.76
CA ASP A 82 21.85 7.57 5.77
C ASP A 82 23.26 7.14 5.41
N PHE A 83 24.01 8.04 4.78
CA PHE A 83 25.39 7.76 4.34
C PHE A 83 26.37 7.51 5.49
N ALA A 84 25.96 7.73 6.75
CA ALA A 84 26.73 7.32 7.92
C ALA A 84 26.55 5.82 8.27
N LYS A 85 25.60 5.12 7.64
CA LYS A 85 25.34 3.69 7.84
C LYS A 85 25.86 2.87 6.66
N THR A 86 26.17 1.60 6.91
CA THR A 86 26.52 0.64 5.86
C THR A 86 25.26 0.22 5.11
N PHE A 87 25.31 0.23 3.78
CA PHE A 87 24.23 -0.26 2.92
C PHE A 87 24.45 -1.74 2.58
N GLU A 88 23.39 -2.54 2.64
CA GLU A 88 23.37 -3.93 2.18
C GLU A 88 22.47 -4.05 0.95
N VAL A 89 22.98 -4.66 -0.12
CA VAL A 89 22.24 -4.86 -1.37
C VAL A 89 21.99 -6.35 -1.53
N HIS A 90 20.72 -6.75 -1.47
CA HIS A 90 20.32 -8.11 -1.79
C HIS A 90 19.95 -8.19 -3.28
N THR A 91 20.72 -8.96 -4.03
CA THR A 91 20.45 -9.28 -5.44
C THR A 91 20.07 -10.75 -5.56
N ASP A 92 18.96 -11.03 -6.23
CA ASP A 92 18.60 -12.38 -6.69
C ASP A 92 18.81 -12.44 -8.20
N ALA A 93 19.49 -13.48 -8.69
CA ALA A 93 19.80 -13.69 -10.10
C ALA A 93 19.30 -15.06 -10.53
N SER A 94 18.64 -15.15 -11.69
CA SER A 94 18.24 -16.43 -12.30
C SER A 94 19.06 -16.70 -13.56
N ASP A 95 19.33 -17.98 -13.86
CA ASP A 95 20.23 -18.47 -14.93
C ASP A 95 19.86 -18.05 -16.37
N PHE A 96 18.74 -17.35 -16.58
CA PHE A 96 18.41 -16.74 -17.86
C PHE A 96 18.51 -15.22 -17.78
N ALA A 97 19.69 -14.68 -18.11
CA ALA A 97 19.86 -13.28 -18.50
C ALA A 97 21.13 -13.12 -19.36
N ILE A 98 21.00 -12.48 -20.53
CA ILE A 98 21.07 -11.02 -20.68
C ILE A 98 19.97 -10.59 -21.65
#